data_AF-A0A520J9H9-F1
#
_entry.id   AF-A0A520J9H9-F1
#
_cell.length_a   1.000
_cell.length_b   1.000
_cell.length_c   1.000
_cell.angle_alpha   90.00
_cell.angle_beta   90.00
_cell.angle_gamma   90.00
#
_symmetry.space_group_name_H-M   'P 1'
#
loop_
_entity.id
_entity.type
_entity.pdbx_description
1 polymer ?
#
loop_
_entity_poly.entity_id
_entity_poly.type
_entity_poly.pdbx_seq_one_letter_code
_entity_poly.pdbx_strand_id
1 'polypeptide(L)'
;NAVSYNTDANGARTNTVTLAGGNAAAPVTIANVAAGTVAAGSAEAVNGGQLYTTNQAVATAQGTANSALAMGSNSVQYGPSRTNVTFNAGGQATVLSNVAAGVSTTDAVNLGQLNSGMNSAVTQANAYTDGRIAALNFDLRNVRRDSFAGTSNALAAAGLPQAYEAGKGMIAMGGGTYAGQSAVAVGMSKAFSDGHTVVKLSGTYDSQGRAGASGGIGYQF
;
A
#
# COMPACT_ATOMS: atom_id res chain seq x y z
N ASN A 1 -23.50 -90.12 4.36
CA ASN A 1 -23.26 -89.25 3.19
C ASN A 1 -21.85 -88.72 3.28
N ALA A 2 -20.98 -89.16 2.37
CA ALA A 2 -19.59 -88.71 2.29
C ALA A 2 -19.41 -87.79 1.07
N VAL A 3 -18.43 -86.87 1.15
CA VAL A 3 -18.00 -86.07 0.01
C VAL A 3 -17.22 -86.97 -0.95
N SER A 4 -17.53 -86.90 -2.25
CA SER A 4 -16.80 -87.60 -3.29
C SER A 4 -15.80 -86.66 -3.97
N TYR A 5 -14.55 -87.10 -4.07
CA TYR A 5 -13.52 -86.39 -4.83
C TYR A 5 -13.67 -86.68 -6.33
N ASN A 6 -13.34 -85.69 -7.15
CA ASN A 6 -13.25 -85.89 -8.59
C ASN A 6 -12.07 -86.81 -8.92
N THR A 7 -12.26 -87.66 -9.92
CA THR A 7 -11.24 -88.57 -10.45
C THR A 7 -10.99 -88.33 -11.93
N ASP A 8 -9.78 -88.60 -12.40
CA ASP A 8 -9.46 -88.62 -13.83
C ASP A 8 -9.98 -89.90 -14.52
N ALA A 9 -9.69 -90.04 -15.82
CA ALA A 9 -10.09 -91.21 -16.62
C ALA A 9 -9.48 -92.53 -16.14
N ASN A 10 -8.40 -92.47 -15.34
CA ASN A 10 -7.72 -93.63 -14.77
C ASN A 10 -8.14 -93.88 -13.31
N GLY A 11 -9.08 -93.09 -12.77
CA GLY A 11 -9.58 -93.21 -11.40
C GLY A 11 -8.74 -92.52 -10.33
N ALA A 12 -7.69 -91.75 -10.69
CA ALA A 12 -6.87 -91.01 -9.73
C ALA A 12 -7.52 -89.69 -9.31
N ARG A 13 -7.41 -89.31 -8.04
CA ARG A 13 -8.03 -88.07 -7.49
C ARG A 13 -7.37 -86.82 -8.04
N THR A 14 -8.17 -85.79 -8.34
CA THR A 14 -7.71 -84.54 -8.96
C THR A 14 -7.65 -83.34 -8.01
N ASN A 15 -7.69 -83.55 -6.70
CA ASN A 15 -7.74 -82.50 -5.67
C ASN A 15 -8.90 -81.49 -5.82
N THR A 16 -10.00 -81.91 -6.45
CA THR A 16 -11.21 -81.09 -6.62
C THR A 16 -12.46 -81.85 -6.21
N VAL A 17 -13.50 -81.10 -5.85
CA VAL A 17 -14.84 -81.60 -5.58
C VAL A 17 -15.81 -80.78 -6.41
N THR A 18 -16.60 -81.43 -7.26
CA THR A 18 -17.71 -80.79 -7.98
C THR A 18 -19.00 -81.01 -7.21
N LEU A 19 -19.69 -79.93 -6.87
CA LEU A 19 -21.01 -79.98 -6.23
C LEU A 19 -22.09 -80.05 -7.31
N ALA A 20 -22.86 -81.15 -7.33
CA ALA A 20 -24.00 -81.32 -8.22
C ALA A 20 -25.28 -81.47 -7.40
N GLY A 21 -26.24 -80.57 -7.63
CA GLY A 21 -27.56 -80.62 -7.00
C GLY A 21 -28.56 -81.47 -7.78
N GLY A 22 -29.82 -81.50 -7.33
CA GLY A 22 -30.90 -82.21 -8.04
C GLY A 22 -31.21 -81.63 -9.44
N ASN A 23 -30.80 -80.39 -9.69
CA ASN A 23 -30.78 -79.77 -11.02
C ASN A 23 -29.32 -79.47 -11.38
N ALA A 24 -28.82 -80.07 -12.46
CA ALA A 24 -27.44 -79.90 -12.92
C ALA A 24 -27.09 -78.44 -13.31
N ALA A 25 -28.09 -77.60 -13.61
CA ALA A 25 -27.88 -76.20 -13.96
C ALA A 25 -27.96 -75.23 -12.76
N ALA A 26 -28.36 -75.70 -11.57
CA ALA A 26 -28.49 -74.84 -10.39
C ALA A 26 -27.24 -74.96 -9.48
N PRO A 27 -26.67 -73.83 -9.02
CA PRO A 27 -25.54 -73.87 -8.09
C PRO A 27 -25.95 -74.43 -6.72
N VAL A 28 -25.03 -75.14 -6.07
CA VAL A 28 -25.23 -75.71 -4.73
C VAL A 28 -24.73 -74.74 -3.68
N THR A 29 -25.56 -74.43 -2.68
CA THR A 29 -25.11 -73.68 -1.50
C THR A 29 -24.45 -74.61 -0.49
N ILE A 30 -23.29 -74.22 0.03
CA ILE A 30 -22.65 -74.90 1.16
C ILE A 30 -23.06 -74.16 2.44
N ALA A 31 -23.96 -74.76 3.21
CA ALA A 31 -24.46 -74.19 4.46
C ALA A 31 -23.69 -74.73 5.68
N ASN A 32 -23.83 -74.04 6.82
CA ASN A 32 -23.21 -74.41 8.10
C ASN A 32 -21.67 -74.54 8.05
N VAL A 33 -21.03 -73.74 7.20
CA VAL A 33 -19.57 -73.62 7.14
C VAL A 33 -19.10 -72.77 8.30
N ALA A 34 -18.35 -73.37 9.23
CA ALA A 34 -17.68 -72.64 10.30
C ALA A 34 -16.75 -71.55 9.70
N ALA A 35 -16.54 -70.44 10.42
CA ALA A 35 -15.63 -69.41 9.95
C ALA A 35 -14.21 -69.98 9.82
N GLY A 36 -13.64 -69.92 8.61
CA GLY A 36 -12.29 -70.42 8.38
C GLY A 36 -11.25 -69.50 8.99
N THR A 37 -10.08 -70.02 9.35
CA THR A 37 -8.95 -69.22 9.82
C THR A 37 -8.46 -68.31 8.69
N VAL A 38 -8.59 -66.99 8.83
CA VAL A 38 -8.07 -66.01 7.85
C VAL A 38 -6.65 -65.61 8.27
N ALA A 39 -5.67 -66.36 7.76
CA ALA A 39 -4.26 -66.15 8.02
C ALA A 39 -3.41 -66.50 6.78
N ALA A 40 -2.18 -66.00 6.73
CA ALA A 40 -1.26 -66.31 5.64
C ALA A 40 -1.02 -67.82 5.54
N GLY A 41 -1.20 -68.39 4.34
CA GLY A 41 -1.06 -69.82 4.09
C GLY A 41 -2.26 -70.68 4.49
N SER A 42 -3.36 -70.10 4.97
CA SER A 42 -4.59 -70.86 5.26
C SER A 42 -5.23 -71.42 3.99
N ALA A 43 -5.69 -72.67 4.08
CA ALA A 43 -6.45 -73.36 3.03
C ALA A 43 -7.91 -73.64 3.46
N GLU A 44 -8.36 -73.00 4.55
CA GLU A 44 -9.73 -73.13 5.03
C GLU A 44 -10.70 -72.31 4.17
N ALA A 45 -11.95 -72.77 4.05
CA ALA A 45 -12.98 -72.05 3.30
C ALA A 45 -13.46 -70.83 4.09
N VAL A 46 -13.59 -69.68 3.42
CA VAL A 46 -14.22 -68.48 3.99
C VAL A 46 -15.74 -68.57 3.84
N ASN A 47 -16.48 -68.23 4.89
CA ASN A 47 -17.94 -68.18 4.83
C ASN A 47 -18.46 -66.76 4.55
N GLY A 48 -19.77 -66.64 4.33
CA GLY A 48 -20.41 -65.35 4.01
C GLY A 48 -20.27 -64.29 5.12
N GLY A 49 -20.21 -64.68 6.39
CA GLY A 49 -20.04 -63.74 7.50
C GLY A 49 -18.67 -63.06 7.52
N GLN A 50 -17.62 -63.79 7.16
CA GLN A 50 -16.27 -63.25 7.04
C GLN A 50 -16.14 -62.29 5.86
N LEU A 51 -16.66 -62.68 4.69
CA LEU A 51 -16.67 -61.81 3.51
C LEU A 51 -17.52 -60.55 3.76
N TYR A 52 -18.67 -60.69 4.43
CA TYR A 52 -19.51 -59.56 4.82
C TYR A 52 -18.76 -58.58 5.73
N THR A 53 -18.04 -59.08 6.74
CA THR A 53 -17.23 -58.26 7.64
C THR A 53 -16.16 -57.47 6.86
N THR A 54 -15.44 -58.14 5.96
CA THR A 54 -14.47 -57.47 5.07
C THR A 54 -15.15 -56.40 4.20
N ASN A 55 -16.29 -56.71 3.59
CA ASN A 55 -17.02 -55.77 2.76
C ASN A 55 -17.52 -54.54 3.54
N GLN A 56 -17.94 -54.72 4.80
CA GLN A 56 -18.29 -53.61 5.68
C GLN A 56 -17.07 -52.71 5.98
N ALA A 57 -15.90 -53.30 6.22
CA ALA A 57 -14.67 -52.55 6.42
C ALA A 57 -14.25 -51.77 5.16
N VAL A 58 -14.39 -52.38 3.97
CA VAL A 58 -14.13 -51.72 2.68
C VAL A 58 -15.10 -50.57 2.45
N ALA A 59 -16.41 -50.77 2.68
CA ALA A 59 -17.41 -49.72 2.55
C ALA A 59 -17.11 -48.53 3.47
N THR A 60 -16.68 -48.81 4.70
CA THR A 60 -16.25 -47.79 5.67
C THR A 60 -15.01 -47.04 5.17
N ALA A 61 -14.00 -47.75 4.67
CA ALA A 61 -12.79 -47.15 4.12
C ALA A 61 -13.09 -46.24 2.92
N GLN A 62 -14.00 -46.66 2.04
CA GLN A 62 -14.45 -45.85 0.91
C GLN A 62 -15.21 -44.60 1.36
N GLY A 63 -16.06 -44.71 2.37
CA GLY A 63 -16.73 -43.56 2.99
C GLY A 63 -15.71 -42.53 3.52
N THR A 64 -14.72 -43.00 4.28
CA THR A 64 -13.62 -42.16 4.79
C THR A 64 -12.84 -41.49 3.67
N ALA A 65 -12.50 -42.22 2.60
CA ALA A 65 -11.77 -41.68 1.45
C ALA A 65 -12.56 -40.57 0.73
N ASN A 66 -13.88 -40.77 0.55
CA ASN A 66 -14.75 -39.77 -0.05
C ASN A 66 -14.85 -38.50 0.82
N SER A 67 -14.98 -38.66 2.14
CA SER A 67 -14.98 -37.52 3.08
C SER A 67 -13.66 -36.75 3.04
N ALA A 68 -12.52 -37.45 3.00
CA ALA A 68 -11.20 -36.82 2.90
C ALA A 68 -11.03 -36.03 1.59
N LEU A 69 -11.52 -36.57 0.47
CA LEU A 69 -11.52 -35.86 -0.82
C LEU A 69 -12.36 -34.58 -0.75
N ALA A 70 -13.57 -34.66 -0.20
CA ALA A 70 -14.46 -33.51 -0.06
C ALA A 70 -13.86 -32.42 0.84
N MET A 71 -13.26 -32.80 1.97
CA MET A 71 -12.53 -31.87 2.84
C MET A 71 -11.33 -31.25 2.13
N GLY A 72 -10.58 -32.04 1.35
CA GLY A 72 -9.46 -31.57 0.55
C GLY A 72 -9.88 -30.51 -0.48
N SER A 73 -11.00 -30.73 -1.17
CA SER A 73 -11.55 -29.79 -2.17
C SER A 73 -12.06 -28.48 -1.55
N ASN A 74 -12.55 -28.49 -0.31
CA ASN A 74 -13.01 -27.28 0.37
C ASN A 74 -11.91 -26.56 1.18
N SER A 75 -10.69 -27.08 1.17
CA SER A 75 -9.56 -26.51 1.91
C SER A 75 -8.73 -25.55 1.06
N VAL A 76 -7.97 -24.68 1.73
CA VAL A 76 -6.99 -23.81 1.06
C VAL A 76 -5.78 -24.64 0.66
N GLN A 77 -5.45 -24.63 -0.63
CA GLN A 77 -4.37 -25.42 -1.20
C GLN A 77 -3.23 -24.52 -1.67
N TYR A 78 -1.99 -25.00 -1.49
CA TYR A 78 -0.83 -24.39 -2.10
C TYR A 78 -0.80 -24.62 -3.61
N GLY A 79 -0.20 -23.70 -4.35
CA GLY A 79 0.20 -23.95 -5.74
C GLY A 79 1.29 -25.04 -5.82
N PRO A 80 1.55 -25.60 -7.02
CA PRO A 80 2.49 -26.72 -7.20
C PRO A 80 3.89 -26.49 -6.61
N SER A 81 4.41 -25.26 -6.71
CA SER A 81 5.73 -24.89 -6.17
C SER A 81 5.72 -24.48 -4.69
N ARG A 82 4.55 -24.47 -4.04
CA ARG A 82 4.36 -24.06 -2.64
C ARG A 82 4.80 -22.62 -2.32
N THR A 83 4.89 -21.77 -3.33
CA THR A 83 5.27 -20.35 -3.21
C THR A 83 4.06 -19.41 -3.19
N ASN A 84 2.86 -19.91 -3.47
CA ASN A 84 1.63 -19.14 -3.46
C ASN A 84 0.43 -19.98 -2.99
N VAL A 85 -0.61 -19.27 -2.60
CA VAL A 85 -1.96 -19.78 -2.39
C VAL A 85 -2.88 -18.94 -3.26
N THR A 86 -3.72 -19.59 -4.08
CA THR A 86 -4.71 -18.89 -4.90
C THR A 86 -6.10 -19.25 -4.39
N PHE A 87 -6.83 -18.26 -3.89
CA PHE A 87 -8.21 -18.45 -3.48
C PHE A 87 -9.13 -18.55 -4.71
N ASN A 88 -10.05 -19.52 -4.68
CA ASN A 88 -11.06 -19.73 -5.72
C ASN A 88 -10.49 -19.69 -7.16
N ALA A 89 -9.48 -20.53 -7.43
CA ALA A 89 -8.77 -20.53 -8.71
C ALA A 89 -9.73 -20.71 -9.91
N GLY A 90 -9.71 -19.75 -10.85
CA GLY A 90 -10.62 -19.72 -12.01
C GLY A 90 -11.99 -19.08 -11.75
N GLY A 91 -12.28 -18.70 -10.50
CA GLY A 91 -13.49 -17.97 -10.10
C GLY A 91 -13.21 -16.53 -9.69
N GLN A 92 -14.19 -15.92 -9.02
CA GLN A 92 -14.07 -14.55 -8.49
C GLN A 92 -13.19 -14.50 -7.23
N ALA A 93 -12.61 -13.33 -6.98
CA ALA A 93 -11.81 -13.07 -5.78
C ALA A 93 -12.61 -13.37 -4.50
N THR A 94 -11.92 -13.96 -3.52
CA THR A 94 -12.51 -14.31 -2.22
C THR A 94 -12.14 -13.27 -1.17
N VAL A 95 -13.09 -12.92 -0.29
CA VAL A 95 -12.82 -12.08 0.87
C VAL A 95 -12.16 -12.91 1.97
N LEU A 96 -10.96 -12.51 2.39
CA LEU A 96 -10.31 -13.04 3.59
C LEU A 96 -10.69 -12.16 4.79
N SER A 97 -11.44 -12.72 5.74
CA SER A 97 -11.97 -12.00 6.91
C SER A 97 -11.37 -12.53 8.21
N ASN A 98 -11.62 -11.81 9.32
CA ASN A 98 -11.06 -12.11 10.64
C ASN A 98 -9.51 -12.17 10.66
N VAL A 99 -8.88 -11.31 9.85
CA VAL A 99 -7.43 -11.16 9.83
C VAL A 99 -7.02 -10.23 10.97
N ALA A 100 -6.34 -10.78 11.97
CA ALA A 100 -5.72 -10.00 13.04
C ALA A 100 -4.65 -9.05 12.48
N ALA A 101 -4.28 -8.03 13.25
CA ALA A 101 -3.19 -7.14 12.85
C ALA A 101 -1.87 -7.94 12.79
N GLY A 102 -1.15 -7.83 11.67
CA GLY A 102 0.16 -8.45 11.50
C GLY A 102 1.19 -7.87 12.46
N VAL A 103 2.07 -8.72 12.99
CA VAL A 103 3.11 -8.35 13.96
C VAL A 103 4.50 -8.46 13.32
N SER A 104 4.73 -9.50 12.52
CA SER A 104 5.98 -9.72 11.79
C SER A 104 5.93 -9.14 10.38
N THR A 105 7.09 -8.93 9.76
CA THR A 105 7.19 -8.37 8.40
C THR A 105 6.62 -9.28 7.30
N THR A 106 6.42 -10.56 7.62
CA THR A 106 5.84 -11.57 6.72
C THR A 106 4.35 -11.84 6.99
N ASP A 107 3.75 -11.12 7.94
CA ASP A 107 2.32 -11.28 8.24
C ASP A 107 1.48 -10.49 7.23
N ALA A 108 0.25 -10.96 7.00
CA ALA A 108 -0.72 -10.20 6.24
C ALA A 108 -1.13 -8.93 7.02
N VAL A 109 -1.32 -7.83 6.29
CA VAL A 109 -1.90 -6.61 6.85
C VAL A 109 -3.42 -6.66 6.75
N ASN A 110 -4.11 -6.24 7.81
CA ASN A 110 -5.56 -6.05 7.74
C ASN A 110 -5.92 -4.61 7.35
N LEU A 111 -7.20 -4.38 7.06
CA LEU A 111 -7.68 -3.07 6.61
C LEU A 111 -7.47 -1.96 7.66
N GLY A 112 -7.53 -2.30 8.96
CA GLY A 112 -7.29 -1.36 10.05
C GLY A 112 -5.84 -0.83 10.05
N GLN A 113 -4.86 -1.71 9.85
CA GLN A 113 -3.45 -1.32 9.72
C GLN A 113 -3.22 -0.45 8.49
N LEU A 114 -3.78 -0.83 7.33
CA LEU A 114 -3.67 -0.04 6.10
C LEU A 114 -4.24 1.38 6.29
N ASN A 115 -5.46 1.49 6.81
CA ASN A 115 -6.10 2.78 7.03
C ASN A 115 -5.32 3.66 8.01
N SER A 116 -4.78 3.07 9.09
CA SER A 116 -3.96 3.79 10.07
C SER A 116 -2.65 4.29 9.46
N GLY A 117 -1.98 3.47 8.65
CA GLY A 117 -0.77 3.83 7.93
C GLY A 117 -1.02 4.96 6.91
N MET A 118 -2.09 4.87 6.12
CA MET A 118 -2.47 5.91 5.17
C MET A 118 -2.79 7.24 5.87
N ASN A 119 -3.58 7.21 6.95
CA ASN A 119 -3.92 8.42 7.71
C ASN A 119 -2.68 9.08 8.31
N SER A 120 -1.73 8.28 8.81
CA SER A 120 -0.45 8.78 9.33
C SER A 120 0.38 9.44 8.22
N ALA A 121 0.46 8.81 7.04
CA ALA A 121 1.18 9.35 5.89
C ALA A 121 0.57 10.67 5.39
N VAL A 122 -0.77 10.74 5.26
CA VAL A 122 -1.48 11.96 4.85
C VAL A 122 -1.28 13.08 5.88
N THR A 123 -1.39 12.76 7.17
CA THR A 123 -1.18 13.74 8.25
C THR A 123 0.25 14.30 8.21
N GLN A 124 1.25 13.44 8.04
CA GLN A 124 2.64 13.87 7.93
C GLN A 124 2.90 14.74 6.69
N ALA A 125 2.28 14.42 5.55
CA ALA A 125 2.39 15.19 4.32
C ALA A 125 1.73 16.57 4.43
N ASN A 126 0.56 16.62 5.06
CA ASN A 126 -0.14 17.88 5.35
C ASN A 126 0.69 18.76 6.29
N ALA A 127 1.19 18.20 7.40
CA ALA A 127 2.04 18.93 8.34
C ALA A 127 3.30 19.51 7.67
N TYR A 128 3.93 18.74 6.77
CA TYR A 128 5.07 19.22 5.99
C TYR A 128 4.68 20.39 5.07
N THR A 129 3.57 20.26 4.35
CA THR A 129 3.07 21.27 3.42
C THR A 129 2.67 22.55 4.15
N ASP A 130 1.94 22.43 5.26
CA ASP A 130 1.52 23.55 6.11
C ASP A 130 2.73 24.30 6.65
N GLY A 131 3.79 23.58 7.09
CA GLY A 131 5.05 24.19 7.52
C GLY A 131 5.73 24.99 6.41
N ARG A 132 5.77 24.44 5.18
CA ARG A 132 6.35 25.15 4.02
C ARG A 132 5.52 26.35 3.59
N ILE A 133 4.19 26.26 3.63
CA ILE A 133 3.29 27.38 3.32
C ILE A 133 3.40 28.47 4.38
N ALA A 134 3.49 28.11 5.67
CA ALA A 134 3.69 29.07 6.75
C ALA A 134 5.00 29.85 6.59
N ALA A 135 6.09 29.15 6.25
CA ALA A 135 7.37 29.78 5.95
C ALA A 135 7.28 30.74 4.75
N LEU A 136 6.69 30.30 3.64
CA LEU A 136 6.48 31.14 2.46
C LEU A 136 5.62 32.37 2.77
N ASN A 137 4.55 32.21 3.56
CA ASN A 137 3.69 33.32 4.00
C ASN A 137 4.45 34.34 4.86
N PHE A 138 5.45 33.92 5.63
CA PHE A 138 6.31 34.83 6.38
C PHE A 138 7.25 35.59 5.44
N ASP A 139 7.90 34.89 4.51
CA ASP A 139 8.79 35.50 3.53
C ASP A 139 8.06 36.51 2.64
N LEU A 140 6.88 36.17 2.12
CA LEU A 140 6.06 37.08 1.31
C LEU A 140 5.64 38.33 2.09
N ARG A 141 5.34 38.21 3.39
CA ARG A 141 5.05 39.37 4.26
C ARG A 141 6.28 40.26 4.45
N ASN A 142 7.47 39.68 4.53
CA ASN A 142 8.71 40.44 4.63
C ASN A 142 9.02 41.15 3.31
N VAL A 143 8.96 40.44 2.19
CA VAL A 143 9.16 41.02 0.85
C VAL A 143 8.18 42.17 0.59
N ARG A 144 6.91 42.01 0.98
CA ARG A 144 5.90 43.07 0.83
C ARG A 144 6.25 44.31 1.67
N ARG A 145 6.63 44.13 2.95
CA ARG A 145 7.03 45.24 3.82
C ARG A 145 8.28 45.94 3.31
N ASP A 146 9.30 45.19 2.91
CA ASP A 146 10.52 45.72 2.32
C ASP A 146 10.22 46.51 1.03
N SER A 147 9.28 46.02 0.21
CA SER A 147 8.84 46.73 -1.00
C SER A 147 8.10 48.05 -0.68
N PHE A 148 7.18 48.05 0.29
CA PHE A 148 6.46 49.25 0.72
C PHE A 148 7.40 50.30 1.36
N ALA A 149 8.41 49.85 2.09
CA ALA A 149 9.46 50.69 2.64
C ALA A 149 10.32 51.32 1.53
N GLY A 150 10.66 50.52 0.50
CA GLY A 150 11.29 51.01 -0.72
C GLY A 150 10.49 52.10 -1.46
N THR A 151 9.17 51.94 -1.58
CA THR A 151 8.30 53.00 -2.12
C THR A 151 8.33 54.26 -1.25
N SER A 152 8.36 54.11 0.08
CA SER A 152 8.47 55.23 1.00
C SER A 152 9.79 55.99 0.82
N ASN A 153 10.91 55.29 0.59
CA ASN A 153 12.20 55.92 0.25
C ASN A 153 12.07 56.78 -1.01
N ALA A 154 11.44 56.26 -2.06
CA ALA A 154 11.24 56.99 -3.31
C ALA A 154 10.39 58.25 -3.09
N LEU A 155 9.30 58.16 -2.30
CA LEU A 155 8.47 59.31 -1.95
C LEU A 155 9.26 60.35 -1.14
N ALA A 156 10.06 59.90 -0.16
CA ALA A 156 10.89 60.79 0.66
C ALA A 156 11.92 61.54 -0.19
N ALA A 157 12.59 60.84 -1.13
CA ALA A 157 13.56 61.45 -2.04
C ALA A 157 12.92 62.38 -3.09
N ALA A 158 11.74 62.01 -3.59
CA ALA A 158 10.96 62.82 -4.53
C ALA A 158 10.49 64.13 -3.89
N GLY A 159 10.11 64.09 -2.61
CA GLY A 159 9.71 65.27 -1.84
C GLY A 159 10.83 66.25 -1.51
N LEU A 160 12.10 65.93 -1.80
CA LEU A 160 13.24 66.82 -1.51
C LEU A 160 13.23 68.05 -2.45
N PRO A 161 13.16 69.28 -1.90
CA PRO A 161 13.36 70.49 -2.68
C PRO A 161 14.72 70.55 -3.38
N GLN A 162 14.81 71.35 -4.44
CA GLN A 162 16.02 71.53 -5.25
C GLN A 162 16.41 73.01 -5.30
N ALA A 163 17.71 73.31 -5.35
CA ALA A 163 18.23 74.65 -5.53
C ALA A 163 17.78 75.24 -6.89
N TYR A 164 17.18 76.43 -6.86
CA TYR A 164 16.70 77.15 -8.05
C TYR A 164 17.52 78.41 -8.37
N GLU A 165 18.42 78.84 -7.49
CA GLU A 165 19.25 80.05 -7.69
C GLU A 165 20.66 79.71 -8.18
N ALA A 166 21.10 80.36 -9.26
CA ALA A 166 22.41 80.14 -9.87
C ALA A 166 23.57 80.37 -8.88
N GLY A 167 24.54 79.45 -8.90
CA GLY A 167 25.70 79.46 -8.01
C GLY A 167 25.45 78.91 -6.59
N LYS A 168 24.19 78.75 -6.16
CA LYS A 168 23.83 78.31 -4.80
C LYS A 168 23.69 76.79 -4.69
N GLY A 169 24.01 76.29 -3.49
CA GLY A 169 23.74 74.92 -3.08
C GLY A 169 22.58 74.87 -2.08
N MET A 170 21.94 73.71 -1.96
CA MET A 170 20.86 73.44 -1.01
C MET A 170 21.09 72.09 -0.35
N ILE A 171 20.82 72.00 0.95
CA ILE A 171 20.65 70.74 1.68
C ILE A 171 19.18 70.66 2.09
N ALA A 172 18.58 69.49 1.87
CA ALA A 172 17.17 69.24 2.14
C ALA A 172 16.98 67.93 2.90
N MET A 173 15.89 67.87 3.67
CA MET A 173 15.41 66.65 4.31
C MET A 173 13.96 66.42 3.91
N GLY A 174 13.59 65.17 3.67
CA GLY A 174 12.26 64.76 3.21
C GLY A 174 11.80 63.52 3.96
N GLY A 175 10.48 63.36 4.08
CA GLY A 175 9.85 62.18 4.67
C GLY A 175 8.84 61.58 3.69
N GLY A 176 8.69 60.26 3.73
CA GLY A 176 7.74 59.53 2.89
C GLY A 176 7.07 58.44 3.69
N THR A 177 5.78 58.23 3.46
CA THR A 177 5.03 57.12 4.08
C THR A 177 4.19 56.41 3.03
N TYR A 178 4.18 55.08 3.06
CA TYR A 178 3.36 54.28 2.15
C TYR A 178 2.95 52.96 2.80
N ALA A 179 1.65 52.65 2.77
CA ALA A 179 1.09 51.39 3.27
C ALA A 179 1.59 50.98 4.68
N GLY A 180 1.72 51.95 5.59
CA GLY A 180 2.18 51.73 6.97
C GLY A 180 3.71 51.66 7.15
N GLN A 181 4.50 51.81 6.09
CA GLN A 181 5.95 52.02 6.15
C GLN A 181 6.29 53.50 6.08
N SER A 182 7.47 53.86 6.57
CA SER A 182 7.97 55.23 6.57
C SER A 182 9.44 55.28 6.18
N ALA A 183 9.87 56.37 5.57
CA ALA A 183 11.25 56.62 5.23
C ALA A 183 11.62 58.09 5.39
N VAL A 184 12.91 58.32 5.59
CA VAL A 184 13.53 59.64 5.60
C VAL A 184 14.53 59.73 4.47
N ALA A 185 14.66 60.92 3.89
CA ALA A 185 15.62 61.23 2.86
C ALA A 185 16.41 62.47 3.23
N VAL A 186 17.70 62.49 2.89
CA VAL A 186 18.55 63.67 2.95
C VAL A 186 19.15 63.87 1.57
N GLY A 187 19.10 65.09 1.05
CA GLY A 187 19.68 65.38 -0.25
C GLY A 187 20.40 66.70 -0.31
N MET A 188 21.28 66.80 -1.28
CA MET A 188 21.99 68.01 -1.64
C MET A 188 21.80 68.30 -3.13
N SER A 189 21.65 69.57 -3.46
CA SER A 189 21.58 70.01 -4.86
C SER A 189 22.39 71.29 -5.08
N LYS A 190 22.87 71.50 -6.29
CA LYS A 190 23.61 72.70 -6.68
C LYS A 190 23.19 73.14 -8.08
N ALA A 191 22.76 74.39 -8.20
CA ALA A 191 22.64 75.07 -9.48
C ALA A 191 23.97 75.76 -9.79
N PHE A 192 24.52 75.51 -10.97
CA PHE A 192 25.79 76.08 -11.36
C PHE A 192 25.64 77.57 -11.69
N SER A 193 26.76 78.30 -11.69
CA SER A 193 26.78 79.75 -11.95
C SER A 193 26.39 80.10 -13.37
N ASP A 194 26.40 79.13 -14.29
CA ASP A 194 25.89 79.26 -15.64
C ASP A 194 24.36 79.42 -15.69
N GLY A 195 23.64 79.10 -14.60
CA GLY A 195 22.18 79.13 -14.55
C GLY A 195 21.51 78.07 -15.42
N HIS A 196 22.28 77.23 -16.10
CA HIS A 196 21.79 76.23 -17.05
C HIS A 196 21.88 74.82 -16.49
N THR A 197 22.81 74.54 -15.57
CA THR A 197 23.04 73.18 -15.07
C THR A 197 22.61 73.05 -13.61
N VAL A 198 21.93 71.95 -13.26
CA VAL A 198 21.61 71.59 -11.87
C VAL A 198 21.93 70.12 -11.59
N VAL A 199 22.58 69.83 -10.47
CA VAL A 199 22.83 68.47 -9.98
C VAL A 199 22.10 68.26 -8.65
N LYS A 200 21.56 67.05 -8.45
CA LYS A 200 20.92 66.60 -7.20
C LYS A 200 21.45 65.22 -6.81
N LEU A 201 21.73 65.05 -5.52
CA LEU A 201 22.13 63.79 -4.90
C LEU A 201 21.25 63.59 -3.66
N SER A 202 20.81 62.35 -3.40
CA SER A 202 20.05 62.04 -2.20
C SER A 202 20.36 60.65 -1.65
N GLY A 203 20.26 60.52 -0.33
CA GLY A 203 20.28 59.27 0.42
C GLY A 203 18.95 59.09 1.15
N THR A 204 18.55 57.84 1.36
CA THR A 204 17.27 57.46 1.97
C THR A 204 17.48 56.34 2.99
N TYR A 205 16.64 56.28 4.01
CA TYR A 205 16.61 55.22 5.00
C TYR A 205 15.18 54.96 5.45
N ASP A 206 14.76 53.69 5.49
CA ASP A 206 13.38 53.30 5.81
C ASP A 206 13.20 52.55 7.13
N SER A 207 11.93 52.36 7.51
CA SER A 207 11.49 51.63 8.70
C SER A 207 11.82 50.13 8.70
N GLN A 208 12.20 49.56 7.56
CA GLN A 208 12.67 48.18 7.43
C GLN A 208 14.21 48.09 7.55
N GLY A 209 14.88 49.23 7.79
CA GLY A 209 16.32 49.32 7.98
C GLY A 209 17.11 49.29 6.67
N ARG A 210 16.48 49.54 5.51
CA ARG A 210 17.17 49.60 4.22
C ARG A 210 17.57 51.03 3.91
N ALA A 211 18.79 51.20 3.38
CA ALA A 211 19.30 52.45 2.86
C ALA A 211 19.31 52.44 1.33
N GLY A 212 19.10 53.60 0.72
CA GLY A 212 19.20 53.78 -0.74
C GLY A 212 19.82 55.13 -1.08
N ALA A 213 20.31 55.29 -2.30
CA ALA A 213 20.84 56.56 -2.80
C ALA A 213 20.41 56.79 -4.26
N SER A 214 20.30 58.06 -4.65
CA SER A 214 19.98 58.45 -6.03
C SER A 214 20.70 59.75 -6.40
N GLY A 215 20.89 59.96 -7.71
CA GLY A 215 21.52 61.15 -8.25
C GLY A 215 21.00 61.49 -9.63
N GLY A 216 20.98 62.77 -9.98
CA GLY A 216 20.52 63.27 -11.27
C GLY A 216 21.16 64.59 -11.66
N ILE A 217 21.23 64.84 -12.96
CA ILE A 217 21.69 66.08 -13.57
C ILE A 217 20.64 66.58 -14.56
N GLY A 218 20.37 67.88 -14.57
CA GLY A 218 19.47 68.54 -15.51
C GLY A 218 20.16 69.74 -16.16
N TYR A 219 19.82 70.00 -17.43
CA TYR A 219 20.26 71.17 -18.18
C TYR A 219 19.02 71.90 -18.73
N GLN A 220 18.94 73.21 -18.51
CA GLN A 220 17.87 74.08 -19.02
C GLN A 220 18.43 75.06 -20.04
N PHE A 221 17.72 75.26 -21.16
CA PHE A 221 18.11 76.11 -22.28
C PHE A 221 17.10 77.24 -22.50
#